data_AF-A0A7Z0VIA7-F1
#
_entry.id   AF-A0A7Z0VIA7-F1
#
_cell.length_a   1.000
_cell.length_b   1.000
_cell.length_c   1.000
_cell.angle_alpha   90.00
_cell.angle_beta   90.00
_cell.angle_gamma   90.00
#
_symmetry.space_group_name_H-M   'P 1'
#
loop_
_entity.id
_entity.type
_entity.pdbx_description
1 polymer ?
#
loop_
_entity_poly.entity_id
_entity_poly.type
_entity_poly.pdbx_seq_one_letter_code
_entity_poly.pdbx_strand_id
1 'polypeptide(L)'
;MLKWIKNILSSPKPAGPPKVIKRFDGSEKTITQEVVVSSEGGWLVDVGESQSISLFEIEISDIENCMLTYRADLKSKEVHGQSFLEMWCRIPGRGEFFSKGLQKALKGTNDWASYEVSFYLKRGQQPDLIKLNLAVEGRGKVWIKNIELSYSPFE
;
A
#
# COMPACT_ATOMS: atom_id res chain seq x y z
N MET A 1 31.51 15.96 22.57
CA MET A 1 31.35 14.48 22.52
C MET A 1 29.86 14.09 22.47
N LEU A 2 29.07 14.66 21.55
CA LEU A 2 27.60 14.46 21.47
C LEU A 2 27.02 14.54 20.04
N LYS A 3 27.86 14.51 18.99
CA LYS A 3 27.39 14.55 17.59
C LYS A 3 26.99 13.18 17.03
N TRP A 4 27.36 12.07 17.68
CA TRP A 4 27.16 10.73 17.12
C TRP A 4 25.73 10.17 17.31
N ILE A 5 24.98 10.67 18.30
CA ILE A 5 23.65 10.14 18.65
C ILE A 5 22.55 10.69 17.71
N LYS A 6 22.80 11.80 16.98
CA LYS A 6 21.79 12.40 16.09
C LYS A 6 21.66 11.70 14.73
N ASN A 7 22.66 10.94 14.29
CA ASN A 7 22.65 10.26 12.99
C ASN A 7 21.98 8.88 13.02
N ILE A 8 21.58 8.38 14.19
CA ILE A 8 20.96 7.06 14.35
C ILE A 8 19.42 7.13 14.17
N LEU A 9 18.85 8.35 14.17
CA LEU A 9 17.40 8.58 14.17
C LEU A 9 16.85 9.24 12.89
N SER A 10 17.69 9.57 11.91
CA SER A 10 17.21 10.14 10.64
C SER A 10 16.83 9.03 9.67
N SER A 11 15.59 9.07 9.17
CA SER A 11 15.17 8.23 8.04
C SER A 11 16.15 8.39 6.87
N PRO A 12 16.47 7.31 6.13
CA PRO A 12 17.36 7.40 4.97
C PRO A 12 16.85 8.44 3.99
N LYS A 13 17.75 9.30 3.49
CA LYS A 13 17.38 10.36 2.55
C LYS A 13 17.20 9.77 1.15
N PRO A 14 16.10 10.09 0.43
CA PRO A 14 15.95 9.67 -0.96
C PRO A 14 17.02 10.29 -1.86
N ALA A 15 17.60 9.50 -2.76
CA ALA A 15 18.60 9.91 -3.74
C ALA A 15 18.00 10.67 -4.94
N GLY A 16 16.67 10.71 -5.07
CA GLY A 16 15.97 11.34 -6.18
C GLY A 16 14.44 11.24 -6.07
N PRO A 17 13.71 11.69 -7.11
CA PRO A 17 12.24 11.57 -7.13
C PRO A 17 11.80 10.10 -7.20
N PRO A 18 10.58 9.77 -6.71
CA PRO A 18 10.03 8.44 -6.83
C PRO A 18 9.93 7.98 -8.30
N LYS A 19 10.23 6.71 -8.54
CA LYS A 19 10.05 6.03 -9.82
C LYS A 19 8.86 5.08 -9.72
N VAL A 20 7.93 5.18 -10.67
CA VAL A 20 6.73 4.35 -10.71
C VAL A 20 7.08 2.94 -11.17
N ILE A 21 6.63 1.94 -10.43
CA ILE A 21 6.72 0.52 -10.79
C ILE A 21 5.49 0.12 -11.59
N LYS A 22 4.29 0.41 -11.06
CA LYS A 22 3.03 0.07 -11.72
C LYS A 22 1.90 0.99 -11.28
N ARG A 23 0.93 1.17 -12.18
CA ARG A 23 -0.36 1.83 -11.92
C ARG A 23 -1.50 0.91 -12.34
N PHE A 24 -2.64 1.06 -11.66
CA PHE A 24 -3.89 0.38 -11.97
C PHE A 24 -5.01 1.42 -11.93
N ASP A 25 -5.86 1.45 -12.96
CA ASP A 25 -6.82 2.54 -13.21
C ASP A 25 -8.29 2.10 -13.19
N GLY A 26 -8.55 0.81 -12.95
CA GLY A 26 -9.90 0.23 -12.94
C GLY A 26 -10.17 -0.70 -14.11
N SER A 27 -9.25 -0.80 -15.08
CA SER A 27 -9.36 -1.70 -16.22
C SER A 27 -8.95 -3.15 -15.90
N GLU A 28 -8.11 -3.33 -14.89
CA GLU A 28 -7.62 -4.65 -14.48
C GLU A 28 -8.57 -5.38 -13.52
N LYS A 29 -8.58 -6.72 -13.64
CA LYS A 29 -9.23 -7.58 -12.64
C LYS A 29 -8.37 -7.68 -11.40
N THR A 30 -9.00 -7.53 -10.24
CA THR A 30 -8.38 -7.80 -8.94
C THR A 30 -8.26 -9.29 -8.68
N ILE A 31 -7.43 -9.66 -7.70
CA ILE A 31 -7.27 -11.05 -7.27
C ILE A 31 -8.54 -11.54 -6.55
N THR A 32 -9.04 -10.79 -5.56
CA THR A 32 -10.37 -11.03 -4.98
C THR A 32 -11.45 -10.73 -6.03
N GLN A 33 -12.28 -11.72 -6.37
CA GLN A 33 -13.21 -11.66 -7.51
C GLN A 33 -14.53 -10.94 -7.17
N GLU A 34 -14.84 -10.81 -5.88
CA GLU A 34 -16.05 -10.16 -5.36
C GLU A 34 -15.95 -8.63 -5.44
N VAL A 35 -14.78 -8.10 -5.79
CA VAL A 35 -14.55 -6.67 -6.00
C VAL A 35 -15.13 -6.24 -7.35
N VAL A 36 -15.98 -5.21 -7.33
CA VAL A 36 -16.72 -4.77 -8.52
C VAL A 36 -16.06 -3.54 -9.12
N VAL A 37 -15.98 -3.44 -10.45
CA VAL A 37 -15.55 -2.20 -11.12
C VAL A 37 -16.55 -1.09 -10.83
N SER A 38 -16.07 0.05 -10.36
CA SER A 38 -16.94 1.17 -9.99
C SER A 38 -17.27 2.06 -11.19
N SER A 39 -18.50 2.56 -11.25
CA SER A 39 -18.90 3.60 -12.20
C SER A 39 -18.18 4.94 -11.97
N GLU A 40 -17.57 5.13 -10.80
CA GLU A 40 -16.73 6.30 -10.47
C GLU A 40 -15.24 6.09 -10.83
N GLY A 41 -14.91 4.99 -11.52
CA GLY A 41 -13.55 4.55 -11.81
C GLY A 41 -12.94 3.71 -10.67
N GLY A 42 -11.97 2.86 -11.01
CA GLY A 42 -11.38 1.91 -10.07
C GLY A 42 -12.37 0.84 -9.61
N TRP A 43 -12.36 0.54 -8.31
CA TRP A 43 -13.05 -0.60 -7.72
C TRP A 43 -13.88 -0.23 -6.50
N LEU A 44 -14.94 -1.00 -6.27
CA LEU A 44 -15.80 -0.98 -5.09
C LEU A 44 -15.65 -2.30 -4.33
N VAL A 45 -15.33 -2.17 -3.06
CA VAL A 45 -15.32 -3.23 -2.05
C VAL A 45 -16.53 -3.05 -1.15
N ASP A 46 -17.39 -4.06 -1.05
CA ASP A 46 -18.54 -4.10 -0.14
C ASP A 46 -18.36 -5.32 0.78
N VAL A 47 -18.05 -5.07 2.06
CA VAL A 47 -17.77 -6.14 3.02
C VAL A 47 -18.78 -6.16 4.16
N GLY A 48 -19.20 -7.37 4.54
CA GLY A 48 -20.09 -7.60 5.68
C GLY A 48 -19.36 -7.81 7.01
N GLU A 49 -18.06 -8.09 6.97
CA GLU A 49 -17.21 -8.38 8.12
C GLU A 49 -15.73 -8.10 7.82
N SER A 50 -14.88 -8.20 8.83
CA SER A 50 -13.44 -7.93 8.69
C SER A 50 -12.79 -8.85 7.66
N GLN A 51 -12.16 -8.26 6.65
CA GLN A 51 -11.51 -8.99 5.56
C GLN A 51 -10.31 -8.20 5.00
N SER A 52 -9.26 -8.92 4.57
CA SER A 52 -8.22 -8.35 3.70
C SER A 52 -8.54 -8.67 2.25
N ILE A 53 -8.65 -7.64 1.42
CA ILE A 53 -8.97 -7.76 0.00
C ILE A 53 -7.67 -7.72 -0.79
N SER A 54 -7.35 -8.81 -1.49
CA SER A 54 -6.19 -8.88 -2.37
C SER A 54 -6.52 -8.22 -3.70
N LEU A 55 -5.88 -7.07 -3.97
CA LEU A 55 -6.13 -6.32 -5.20
C LEU A 55 -5.18 -6.80 -6.27
N PHE A 56 -3.88 -6.67 -6.05
CA PHE A 56 -2.87 -6.96 -7.06
C PHE A 56 -1.61 -7.58 -6.48
N GLU A 57 -0.94 -8.35 -7.32
CA GLU A 57 0.38 -8.89 -7.10
C GLU A 57 1.31 -8.41 -8.21
N ILE A 58 2.51 -7.96 -7.83
CA ILE A 58 3.51 -7.43 -8.75
C ILE A 58 4.81 -8.17 -8.48
N GLU A 59 5.23 -8.98 -9.45
CA GLU A 59 6.57 -9.54 -9.47
C GLU A 59 7.57 -8.43 -9.75
N ILE A 60 8.64 -8.38 -8.96
CA ILE A 60 9.69 -7.37 -9.09
C ILE A 60 11.07 -8.02 -8.91
N SER A 61 12.09 -7.42 -9.49
CA SER A 61 13.49 -7.79 -9.29
C SER A 61 14.35 -6.54 -9.16
N ASP A 62 15.57 -6.71 -8.65
CA ASP A 62 16.61 -5.68 -8.69
C ASP A 62 16.28 -4.38 -7.94
N ILE A 63 15.43 -4.46 -6.91
CA ILE A 63 15.07 -3.36 -6.03
C ILE A 63 15.54 -3.65 -4.60
N GLU A 64 16.38 -2.79 -4.05
CA GLU A 64 16.79 -2.77 -2.64
C GLU A 64 17.24 -1.36 -2.23
N ASN A 65 17.57 -1.17 -0.95
CA ASN A 65 18.08 0.12 -0.43
C ASN A 65 17.19 1.31 -0.85
N CYS A 66 15.89 1.17 -0.66
CA CYS A 66 14.89 2.14 -1.11
C CYS A 66 13.65 2.13 -0.23
N MET A 67 12.82 3.16 -0.39
CA MET A 67 11.45 3.19 0.12
C MET A 67 10.50 2.79 -0.99
N LEU A 68 9.71 1.74 -0.78
CA LEU A 68 8.52 1.46 -1.57
C LEU A 68 7.35 2.29 -1.02
N THR A 69 6.51 2.81 -1.91
CA THR A 69 5.30 3.54 -1.57
C THR A 69 4.12 2.97 -2.35
N TYR A 70 3.12 2.51 -1.62
CA TYR A 70 1.80 2.17 -2.14
C TYR A 70 0.85 3.33 -1.85
N ARG A 71 0.33 3.95 -2.91
CA ARG A 71 -0.64 5.06 -2.84
C ARG A 71 -1.93 4.71 -3.58
N ALA A 72 -3.06 5.17 -3.06
CA ALA A 72 -4.36 5.11 -3.73
C ALA A 72 -5.29 6.21 -3.21
N ASP A 73 -6.30 6.55 -4.00
CA ASP A 73 -7.40 7.39 -3.53
C ASP A 73 -8.52 6.50 -2.98
N LEU A 74 -9.02 6.82 -1.80
CA LEU A 74 -10.08 6.09 -1.13
C LEU A 74 -11.29 6.98 -0.84
N LYS A 75 -12.48 6.40 -0.96
CA LYS A 75 -13.77 6.96 -0.53
C LYS A 75 -14.52 5.89 0.25
N SER A 76 -15.34 6.28 1.23
CA SER A 76 -16.06 5.30 2.06
C SER A 76 -17.51 5.66 2.31
N LYS A 77 -18.32 4.63 2.55
CA LYS A 77 -19.67 4.76 3.08
C LYS A 77 -19.88 3.75 4.19
N GLU A 78 -20.25 4.26 5.36
CA GLU A 78 -20.66 3.46 6.52
C GLU A 78 -19.64 2.38 6.92
N VAL A 79 -18.35 2.70 6.87
CA VAL A 79 -17.30 1.81 7.38
C VAL A 79 -17.38 1.78 8.92
N HIS A 80 -17.87 0.67 9.45
CA HIS A 80 -17.95 0.39 10.87
C HIS A 80 -16.68 -0.35 11.31
N GLY A 81 -15.70 0.42 11.79
CA GLY A 81 -14.35 -0.05 12.09
C GLY A 81 -13.34 0.84 11.35
N GLN A 82 -12.34 0.24 10.72
CA GLN A 82 -11.27 0.95 10.04
C GLN A 82 -10.86 0.25 8.75
N SER A 83 -10.45 1.00 7.74
CA SER A 83 -9.85 0.45 6.53
C SER A 83 -8.48 1.04 6.26
N PHE A 84 -7.57 0.23 5.74
CA PHE A 84 -6.16 0.55 5.55
C PHE A 84 -5.65 0.02 4.22
N LEU A 85 -4.77 0.81 3.59
CA LEU A 85 -3.84 0.23 2.63
C LEU A 85 -2.88 -0.71 3.37
N GLU A 86 -2.67 -1.88 2.81
CA GLU A 86 -1.77 -2.91 3.33
C GLU A 86 -0.89 -3.42 2.18
N MET A 87 0.43 -3.34 2.36
CA MET A 87 1.41 -3.81 1.37
C MET A 87 2.25 -4.91 1.97
N TRP A 88 2.30 -6.06 1.30
CA TRP A 88 3.17 -7.19 1.67
C TRP A 88 4.35 -7.27 0.72
N CYS A 89 5.55 -7.47 1.27
CA CYS A 89 6.79 -7.69 0.53
C CYS A 89 7.31 -9.08 0.88
N ARG A 90 7.41 -9.96 -0.11
CA ARG A 90 8.09 -11.25 0.03
C ARG A 90 9.56 -11.07 -0.27
N ILE A 91 10.43 -11.45 0.67
CA ILE A 91 11.88 -11.45 0.50
C ILE A 91 12.35 -12.91 0.52
N PRO A 92 12.82 -13.46 -0.62
CA PRO A 92 13.28 -14.85 -0.70
C PRO A 92 14.28 -15.21 0.40
N GLY A 93 14.07 -16.36 1.04
CA GLY A 93 14.90 -16.85 2.14
C GLY A 93 14.73 -16.10 3.47
N ARG A 94 13.92 -15.04 3.54
CA ARG A 94 13.66 -14.27 4.78
C ARG A 94 12.18 -14.26 5.21
N GLY A 95 11.26 -14.49 4.28
CA GLY A 95 9.82 -14.55 4.54
C GLY A 95 9.05 -13.35 3.98
N GLU A 96 7.82 -13.17 4.45
CA GLU A 96 6.95 -12.06 4.06
C GLU A 96 6.83 -11.04 5.20
N PHE A 97 6.87 -9.76 4.84
CA PHE A 97 6.77 -8.63 5.76
C PHE A 97 5.72 -7.67 5.24
N PHE A 98 5.02 -6.95 6.12
CA PHE A 98 3.99 -6.02 5.71
C PHE A 98 4.18 -4.61 6.26
N SER A 99 3.60 -3.64 5.56
CA SER A 99 3.35 -2.30 6.05
C SER A 99 1.86 -2.00 5.95
N LYS A 100 1.29 -1.40 7.00
CA LYS A 100 -0.15 -1.09 7.11
C LYS A 100 -0.31 0.37 7.50
N GLY A 101 -1.23 1.07 6.83
CA GLY A 101 -1.48 2.51 7.01
C GLY A 101 -2.14 2.91 8.33
N LEU A 102 -1.72 2.37 9.48
CA LEU A 102 -2.39 2.51 10.79
C LEU A 102 -2.60 3.97 11.22
N GLN A 103 -1.72 4.89 10.81
CA GLN A 103 -1.80 6.31 11.19
C GLN A 103 -2.87 7.09 10.41
N LYS A 104 -3.35 6.56 9.28
CA LYS A 104 -4.35 7.20 8.42
C LYS A 104 -5.44 6.19 8.06
N ALA A 105 -6.14 5.70 9.08
CA ALA A 105 -7.29 4.83 8.89
C ALA A 105 -8.46 5.57 8.22
N LEU A 106 -9.08 4.93 7.22
CA LEU A 106 -10.37 5.36 6.68
C LEU A 106 -11.49 4.80 7.56
N LYS A 107 -12.45 5.63 7.98
CA LYS A 107 -13.54 5.25 8.90
C LYS A 107 -14.83 6.01 8.61
N GLY A 108 -16.00 5.40 8.84
CA GLY A 108 -17.30 6.04 8.59
C GLY A 108 -17.53 6.34 7.10
N THR A 109 -18.16 7.48 6.82
CA THR A 109 -18.47 7.95 5.46
C THR A 109 -17.63 9.18 5.14
N ASN A 110 -16.84 9.12 4.07
CA ASN A 110 -15.99 10.23 3.62
C ASN A 110 -16.00 10.29 2.10
N ASP A 111 -15.67 11.47 1.57
CA ASP A 111 -15.38 11.63 0.15
C ASP A 111 -13.94 11.20 -0.19
N TRP A 112 -13.59 11.26 -1.46
CA TRP A 112 -12.27 10.90 -1.98
C TRP A 112 -11.13 11.65 -1.28
N ALA A 113 -10.16 10.90 -0.76
CA ALA A 113 -8.90 11.42 -0.25
C ALA A 113 -7.75 10.47 -0.60
N SER A 114 -6.52 11.00 -0.68
CA SER A 114 -5.33 10.21 -1.00
C SER A 114 -4.72 9.58 0.24
N TYR A 115 -4.43 8.29 0.15
CA TYR A 115 -3.84 7.47 1.21
C TYR A 115 -2.56 6.82 0.69
N GLU A 116 -1.57 6.68 1.56
CA GLU A 116 -0.33 6.00 1.22
C GLU A 116 0.25 5.25 2.42
N VAL A 117 1.01 4.21 2.11
CA VAL A 117 1.80 3.43 3.06
C VAL A 117 3.18 3.16 2.46
N SER A 118 4.21 3.24 3.31
CA SER A 118 5.61 3.04 2.90
C SER A 118 6.22 1.78 3.50
N PHE A 119 7.12 1.13 2.77
CA PHE A 119 7.93 0.01 3.24
C PHE A 119 9.41 0.26 2.92
N TYR A 120 10.28 0.10 3.91
CA TYR A 120 11.71 0.40 3.79
C TYR A 120 12.49 -0.89 3.53
N LEU A 121 13.16 -0.94 2.38
CA LEU A 121 14.11 -2.00 2.03
C LEU A 121 15.52 -1.54 2.34
N LYS A 122 16.25 -2.33 3.11
CA LYS A 122 17.70 -2.15 3.35
C LYS A 122 18.50 -2.86 2.26
N ARG A 123 19.79 -2.57 2.18
CA ARG A 123 20.72 -3.34 1.34
C ARG A 123 20.67 -4.84 1.69
N GLY A 124 20.61 -5.69 0.68
CA GLY A 124 20.43 -7.14 0.80
C GLY A 124 19.00 -7.60 1.06
N GLN A 125 18.01 -6.69 1.08
CA GLN A 125 16.59 -7.02 1.09
C GLN A 125 16.02 -6.77 -0.29
N GLN A 126 16.05 -7.81 -1.12
CA GLN A 126 15.49 -7.79 -2.47
C GLN A 126 14.19 -8.59 -2.49
N PRO A 127 13.03 -7.94 -2.53
CA PRO A 127 11.78 -8.64 -2.69
C PRO A 127 11.62 -9.16 -4.12
N ASP A 128 10.91 -10.28 -4.25
CA ASP A 128 10.53 -10.86 -5.55
C ASP A 128 9.03 -10.68 -5.85
N LEU A 129 8.23 -10.39 -4.82
CA LEU A 129 6.78 -10.20 -4.94
C LEU A 129 6.29 -9.11 -3.98
N ILE A 130 5.48 -8.19 -4.51
CA ILE A 130 4.73 -7.20 -3.75
C ILE A 130 3.23 -7.50 -3.89
N LYS A 131 2.52 -7.58 -2.76
CA LYS A 131 1.06 -7.71 -2.73
C LYS A 131 0.44 -6.41 -2.24
N LEU A 132 -0.49 -5.86 -3.01
CA LEU A 132 -1.25 -4.67 -2.68
C LEU A 132 -2.65 -5.08 -2.24
N ASN A 133 -2.97 -4.78 -0.98
CA ASN A 133 -4.22 -5.14 -0.35
C ASN A 133 -4.97 -3.91 0.17
N LEU A 134 -6.27 -4.07 0.37
CA LEU A 134 -7.09 -3.20 1.20
C LEU A 134 -7.61 -4.02 2.38
N ALA A 135 -7.13 -3.71 3.58
CA ALA A 135 -7.69 -4.30 4.80
C ALA A 135 -8.92 -3.50 5.21
N VAL A 136 -10.03 -4.18 5.51
CA VAL A 136 -11.23 -3.58 6.09
C VAL A 136 -11.54 -4.33 7.38
N GLU A 137 -11.56 -3.61 8.49
CA GLU A 137 -11.99 -4.08 9.80
C GLU A 137 -13.47 -3.75 9.96
N GLY A 138 -14.30 -4.78 10.10
CA GLY A 138 -15.76 -4.67 10.16
C GLY A 138 -16.42 -4.55 8.80
N ARG A 139 -17.57 -3.87 8.76
CA ARG A 139 -18.45 -3.83 7.59
C ARG A 139 -18.49 -2.45 6.95
N GLY A 140 -18.81 -2.40 5.65
CA GLY A 140 -19.06 -1.14 4.93
C GLY A 140 -18.56 -1.17 3.50
N LYS A 141 -18.64 -0.01 2.85
CA LYS A 141 -18.23 0.17 1.44
C LYS A 141 -17.00 1.04 1.34
N VAL A 142 -16.02 0.57 0.57
CA VAL A 142 -14.82 1.33 0.24
C VAL A 142 -14.63 1.34 -1.28
N TRP A 143 -14.51 2.53 -1.83
CA TRP A 143 -14.07 2.73 -3.20
C TRP A 143 -12.58 3.01 -3.20
N ILE A 144 -11.88 2.44 -4.17
CA ILE A 144 -10.45 2.62 -4.35
C ILE A 144 -10.12 2.84 -5.84
N LYS A 145 -9.27 3.83 -6.13
CA LYS A 145 -8.78 4.11 -7.49
C LYS A 145 -7.39 4.71 -7.47
N ASN A 146 -6.81 4.90 -8.65
CA ASN A 146 -5.48 5.50 -8.83
C ASN A 146 -4.39 4.76 -8.02
N ILE A 147 -4.46 3.43 -8.00
CA ILE A 147 -3.51 2.58 -7.28
C ILE A 147 -2.16 2.70 -7.96
N GLU A 148 -1.13 3.08 -7.20
CA GLU A 148 0.24 3.22 -7.66
C GLU A 148 1.20 2.54 -6.68
N LEU A 149 2.10 1.73 -7.23
CA LEU A 149 3.32 1.30 -6.56
C LEU A 149 4.50 2.07 -7.16
N SER A 150 5.29 2.70 -6.30
CA SER A 150 6.51 3.42 -6.67
C SER A 150 7.66 3.12 -5.70
N TYR A 151 8.89 3.46 -6.09
CA TYR A 151 10.05 3.34 -5.21
C TYR A 151 10.94 4.59 -5.27
N SER A 152 11.58 4.90 -4.15
CA SER A 152 12.56 5.98 -4.00
C SER A 152 13.86 5.41 -3.45
N PRO A 153 14.92 5.29 -4.25
CA PRO A 153 16.24 4.85 -3.78
C PRO A 153 16.77 5.74 -2.67
N PHE A 154 17.52 5.18 -1.72
CA PHE A 154 18.23 5.96 -0.72
C PHE A 154 19.63 6.35 -1.19
N GLU A 155 20.15 7.44 -0.62
CA GLU A 155 21.56 7.87 -0.73
C GLU A 155 22.53 6.83 -0.13
#